data_AF-Q5C053-F1
#
_entry.id   AF-Q5C053-F1
#
_cell.length_a   1.000
_cell.length_b   1.000
_cell.length_c   1.000
_cell.angle_alpha   90.00
_cell.angle_beta   90.00
_cell.angle_gamma   90.00
#
_symmetry.space_group_name_H-M   'P 1'
#
loop_
_entity.id
_entity.type
_entity.pdbx_description
1 polymer ?
#
loop_
_entity_poly.entity_id
_entity_poly.type
_entity_poly.pdbx_seq_one_letter_code
_entity_poly.pdbx_strand_id
1 'polypeptide(L)'
;PGTGISTTLGQITCFSGNNKWLIFPFVSCEDLLEPSTDIAPSNDYHLNQHHDSSGDTLDFPARSAEWLKFFLKINRALLEELRPVISRQVEWTKKDLMPEGTSWVDLISFCIARTKYSTDCIGILLREMRAISSASDGPPCLLVIDGVNFMWCRGTLLKDKTLAVRVTPDRLSIVHHLKRALKGDWRHGAIVTSTNIRAAWPTDREKYTPGYLLGKIRF
;
A
#
# COMPACT_ATOMS: atom_id res chain seq x y z
N PRO A 1 -13.57 18.70 6.80
CA PRO A 1 -13.20 17.59 7.71
C PRO A 1 -14.47 17.03 8.39
N GLY A 2 -14.56 15.72 8.64
CA GLY A 2 -15.73 15.15 9.33
C GLY A 2 -17.01 15.10 8.49
N THR A 3 -16.91 15.05 7.17
CA THR A 3 -18.06 15.05 6.24
C THR A 3 -18.47 13.64 5.79
N GLY A 4 -18.02 12.59 6.48
CA GLY A 4 -18.39 11.20 6.19
C GLY A 4 -17.65 10.54 5.03
N ILE A 5 -16.59 11.15 4.47
CA ILE A 5 -15.84 10.59 3.33
C ILE A 5 -15.32 9.17 3.61
N SER A 6 -14.67 8.97 4.75
CA SER A 6 -14.19 7.64 5.17
C SER A 6 -15.34 6.64 5.34
N THR A 7 -16.51 7.09 5.80
CA THR A 7 -17.72 6.26 5.90
C THR A 7 -18.21 5.85 4.51
N THR A 8 -18.21 6.76 3.54
CA THR A 8 -18.57 6.45 2.15
C THR A 8 -17.58 5.44 1.53
N LEU A 9 -16.27 5.59 1.77
CA LEU A 9 -15.28 4.59 1.34
C LEU A 9 -15.55 3.23 1.98
N GLY A 10 -15.92 3.19 3.26
CA GLY A 10 -16.34 1.98 3.95
C GLY A 10 -17.58 1.33 3.33
N GLN A 11 -18.58 2.13 2.94
CA GLN A 11 -19.78 1.64 2.25
C GLN A 11 -19.44 1.02 0.88
N ILE A 12 -18.60 1.69 0.08
CA ILE A 12 -18.12 1.16 -1.21
C ILE A 12 -17.38 -0.17 -1.00
N THR A 13 -16.50 -0.20 0.00
CA THR A 13 -15.75 -1.41 0.37
C THR A 13 -16.69 -2.56 0.74
N CYS A 14 -17.71 -2.30 1.57
CA CYS A 14 -18.70 -3.30 1.96
C CYS A 14 -19.50 -3.81 0.76
N PHE A 15 -19.97 -2.91 -0.11
CA PHE A 15 -20.66 -3.27 -1.34
C PHE A 15 -19.78 -4.16 -2.24
N SER A 16 -18.53 -3.79 -2.46
CA SER A 16 -17.59 -4.56 -3.28
C SER A 16 -17.30 -5.94 -2.69
N GLY A 17 -17.17 -6.05 -1.36
CA GLY A 17 -17.00 -7.34 -0.68
C GLY A 17 -18.21 -8.27 -0.90
N ASN A 18 -19.43 -7.74 -0.82
CA ASN A 18 -20.64 -8.51 -1.10
C ASN A 18 -20.76 -8.95 -2.57
N ASN A 19 -20.11 -8.24 -3.49
CA ASN A 19 -20.10 -8.53 -4.92
C ASN A 19 -18.86 -9.32 -5.36
N LYS A 20 -18.12 -9.94 -4.44
CA LYS A 20 -16.94 -10.78 -4.74
C LYS A 20 -15.79 -10.02 -5.44
N TRP A 21 -15.57 -8.76 -5.08
CA TRP A 21 -14.37 -8.03 -5.51
C TRP A 21 -13.20 -8.31 -4.56
N LEU A 22 -11.99 -8.44 -5.10
CA LEU A 22 -10.77 -8.53 -4.30
C LEU A 22 -10.36 -7.13 -3.85
N ILE A 23 -10.32 -6.90 -2.53
CA ILE A 23 -10.20 -5.54 -1.96
C ILE A 23 -8.81 -5.31 -1.37
N PHE A 24 -8.22 -4.17 -1.70
CA PHE A 24 -6.95 -3.68 -1.17
C PHE A 24 -7.18 -2.36 -0.42
N PRO A 25 -7.50 -2.40 0.88
CA PRO A 25 -7.89 -1.20 1.61
C PRO A 25 -6.71 -0.58 2.37
N PHE A 26 -6.35 0.64 2.01
CA PHE A 26 -5.45 1.50 2.77
C PHE A 26 -6.29 2.54 3.49
N VAL A 27 -6.74 2.16 4.68
CA VAL A 27 -7.53 3.02 5.57
C VAL A 27 -6.58 3.83 6.45
N SER A 28 -6.90 5.11 6.66
CA SER A 28 -6.13 6.02 7.53
C SER A 28 -4.68 6.27 7.11
N CYS A 29 -4.42 6.63 5.85
CA CYS A 29 -3.06 6.89 5.39
C CYS A 29 -2.37 8.08 6.08
N GLU A 30 -3.11 8.94 6.81
CA GLU A 30 -2.51 9.97 7.65
C GLU A 30 -1.54 9.40 8.70
N ASP A 31 -1.77 8.18 9.19
CA ASP A 31 -0.95 7.56 10.23
C ASP A 31 0.48 7.28 9.72
N LEU A 32 0.68 7.24 8.40
CA LEU A 32 2.01 7.11 7.76
C LEU A 32 2.83 8.40 7.84
N LEU A 33 2.20 9.52 8.20
CA LEU A 33 2.88 10.79 8.44
C LEU A 33 3.22 11.01 9.91
N GLU A 34 2.60 10.28 10.84
CA GLU A 34 2.76 10.47 12.28
C GLU A 34 4.05 9.81 12.82
N PRO A 35 4.57 10.23 13.99
CA PRO A 35 5.74 9.60 14.60
C PRO A 35 5.53 8.09 14.80
N SER A 36 6.54 7.29 14.47
CA SER A 36 6.49 5.83 14.60
C SER A 36 7.82 5.28 15.08
N THR A 37 7.77 4.25 15.92
CA THR A 37 8.92 3.41 16.25
C THR A 37 9.05 2.21 15.31
N ASP A 38 8.01 1.93 14.53
CA ASP A 38 7.95 0.86 13.53
C ASP A 38 8.52 1.36 12.20
N ILE A 39 9.83 1.55 12.16
CA ILE A 39 10.55 1.97 10.95
C ILE A 39 11.81 1.13 10.83
N ALA A 40 12.06 0.58 9.64
CA ALA A 40 13.28 -0.14 9.31
C ALA A 40 13.76 0.26 7.91
N PRO A 41 15.06 0.18 7.60
CA PRO A 41 15.54 0.34 6.23
C PRO A 41 14.99 -0.76 5.34
N SER A 42 14.56 -0.39 4.14
CA SER A 42 14.14 -1.35 3.11
C SER A 42 15.32 -2.21 2.68
N ASN A 43 15.03 -3.44 2.30
CA ASN A 43 16.05 -4.40 1.88
C ASN A 43 16.37 -4.29 0.37
N ASP A 44 17.40 -5.02 -0.06
CA ASP A 44 17.90 -4.99 -1.44
C ASP A 44 16.84 -5.36 -2.49
N TYR A 45 15.86 -6.22 -2.16
CA TYR A 45 14.78 -6.58 -3.08
C TYR A 45 13.99 -5.35 -3.52
N HIS A 46 13.67 -4.45 -2.57
CA HIS A 46 12.98 -3.21 -2.88
C HIS A 46 13.87 -2.22 -3.61
N LEU A 47 15.10 -2.03 -3.13
CA LEU A 47 16.05 -1.06 -3.69
C LEU A 47 16.37 -1.35 -5.16
N ASN A 48 16.54 -2.63 -5.52
CA ASN A 48 16.77 -3.05 -6.91
C ASN A 48 15.58 -2.78 -7.85
N GLN A 49 14.38 -2.53 -7.31
CA GLN A 49 13.20 -2.18 -8.09
C GLN A 49 12.94 -0.68 -8.18
N HIS A 50 13.62 0.11 -7.35
CA HIS A 50 13.36 1.52 -7.08
C HIS A 50 14.68 2.27 -6.83
N HIS A 51 15.37 2.66 -7.90
CA HIS A 51 16.70 3.31 -7.82
C HIS A 51 16.66 4.84 -7.59
N ASP A 52 15.49 5.46 -7.46
CA ASP A 52 15.32 6.93 -7.53
C ASP A 52 15.16 7.64 -6.17
N SER A 53 15.50 7.01 -5.03
CA SER A 53 15.37 7.68 -3.72
C SER A 53 16.65 8.43 -3.33
N SER A 54 16.51 9.72 -2.98
CA SER A 54 17.60 10.57 -2.47
C SER A 54 17.95 10.27 -1.00
N GLY A 55 18.16 8.99 -0.68
CA GLY A 55 18.43 8.47 0.67
C GLY A 55 17.85 7.07 0.89
N ASP A 56 18.11 6.50 2.07
CA ASP A 56 17.61 5.18 2.45
C ASP A 56 16.07 5.17 2.43
N THR A 57 15.52 4.19 1.70
CA THR A 57 14.08 3.91 1.71
C THR A 57 13.73 3.14 2.99
N LEU A 58 12.55 3.41 3.54
CA LEU A 58 12.10 2.92 4.84
C LEU A 58 10.78 2.15 4.71
N ASP A 59 10.67 1.09 5.50
CA ASP A 59 9.53 0.19 5.65
C ASP A 59 8.83 0.41 7.00
N PHE A 60 7.57 -0.06 7.10
CA PHE A 60 6.83 -0.21 8.36
C PHE A 60 6.51 -1.69 8.65
N PRO A 61 7.48 -2.49 9.14
CA PRO A 61 7.32 -3.94 9.28
C PRO A 61 6.06 -4.39 10.04
N ALA A 62 5.82 -3.85 11.23
CA ALA A 62 4.71 -4.26 12.08
C ALA A 62 3.36 -3.80 11.51
N ARG A 63 3.28 -2.54 11.06
CA ARG A 63 2.07 -1.98 10.44
C ARG A 63 1.70 -2.72 9.16
N SER A 64 2.68 -3.03 8.31
CA SER A 64 2.46 -3.81 7.09
C SER A 64 2.00 -5.23 7.42
N ALA A 65 2.54 -5.86 8.47
CA ALA A 65 2.08 -7.17 8.92
C ALA A 65 0.62 -7.14 9.41
N GLU A 66 0.22 -6.11 10.16
CA GLU A 66 -1.18 -5.93 10.57
C GLU A 66 -2.11 -5.68 9.37
N TRP A 67 -1.65 -4.90 8.38
CA TRP A 67 -2.37 -4.72 7.13
C TRP A 67 -2.58 -6.05 6.40
N LEU A 68 -1.55 -6.90 6.33
CA LEU A 68 -1.63 -8.22 5.70
C LEU A 68 -2.63 -9.15 6.42
N LYS A 69 -2.65 -9.14 7.75
CA LYS A 69 -3.65 -9.87 8.55
C LYS A 69 -5.07 -9.39 8.24
N PHE A 70 -5.25 -8.07 8.14
CA PHE A 70 -6.53 -7.49 7.78
C PHE A 70 -6.95 -7.85 6.35
N PHE A 71 -6.02 -7.77 5.39
CA PHE A 71 -6.23 -8.18 4.00
C PHE A 71 -6.69 -9.64 3.87
N LEU A 72 -6.05 -10.56 4.61
CA LEU A 72 -6.50 -11.96 4.65
C LEU A 72 -7.92 -12.08 5.20
N LYS A 73 -8.23 -11.36 6.29
CA LYS A 73 -9.54 -11.43 6.93
C LYS A 73 -10.67 -11.00 6.00
N ILE A 74 -10.50 -9.88 5.28
CA ILE A 74 -11.56 -9.33 4.42
C ILE A 74 -11.73 -10.11 3.11
N ASN A 75 -10.66 -10.71 2.58
CA ASN A 75 -10.66 -11.39 1.28
C ASN A 75 -10.73 -12.92 1.41
N ARG A 76 -10.86 -13.47 2.61
CA ARG A 76 -10.69 -14.91 2.89
C ARG A 76 -11.44 -15.81 1.91
N ALA A 77 -12.75 -15.60 1.75
CA ALA A 77 -13.58 -16.43 0.89
C ALA A 77 -13.13 -16.39 -0.58
N LEU A 78 -12.74 -15.21 -1.08
CA LEU A 78 -12.23 -15.04 -2.43
C LEU A 78 -10.85 -15.67 -2.63
N LEU A 79 -9.95 -15.56 -1.64
CA LEU A 79 -8.64 -16.19 -1.71
C LEU A 79 -8.74 -17.72 -1.71
N GLU A 80 -9.69 -18.28 -0.97
CA GLU A 80 -10.01 -19.72 -0.97
C GLU A 80 -10.63 -20.18 -2.30
N GLU A 81 -11.45 -19.34 -2.96
CA GLU A 81 -12.07 -19.61 -4.27
C GLU A 81 -11.05 -19.49 -5.42
N LEU A 82 -10.37 -18.35 -5.51
CA LEU A 82 -9.48 -17.99 -6.61
C LEU A 82 -8.12 -18.69 -6.53
N ARG A 83 -7.64 -19.00 -5.31
CA ARG A 83 -6.30 -19.58 -5.03
C ARG A 83 -5.19 -18.93 -5.86
N PRO A 84 -5.04 -17.59 -5.81
CA PRO A 84 -4.09 -16.89 -6.65
C PRO A 84 -2.66 -17.25 -6.23
N VAL A 85 -1.77 -17.30 -7.21
CA VAL A 85 -0.35 -17.59 -7.04
C VAL A 85 0.50 -16.42 -7.51
N ILE A 86 1.74 -16.34 -7.05
CA ILE A 86 2.70 -15.36 -7.58
C ILE A 86 3.19 -15.79 -8.96
N SER A 87 3.22 -14.85 -9.91
CA SER A 87 3.61 -15.10 -11.31
C SER A 87 5.12 -15.10 -11.55
N ARG A 88 5.93 -14.86 -10.51
CA ARG A 88 7.39 -14.87 -10.59
C ARG A 88 8.00 -15.13 -9.22
N GLN A 89 9.21 -15.70 -9.23
CA GLN A 89 10.00 -15.87 -8.01
C GLN A 89 10.25 -14.54 -7.31
N VAL A 90 10.16 -14.55 -5.98
CA VAL A 90 10.53 -13.46 -5.09
C VAL A 90 11.71 -13.94 -4.25
N GLU A 91 12.83 -13.24 -4.32
CA GLU A 91 14.02 -13.55 -3.53
C GLU A 91 14.42 -12.31 -2.73
N TRP A 92 14.26 -12.38 -1.41
CA TRP A 92 14.76 -11.35 -0.49
C TRP A 92 16.21 -11.63 -0.11
N THR A 93 16.55 -12.91 0.09
CA THR A 93 17.91 -13.39 0.31
C THR A 93 18.05 -14.79 -0.25
N LYS A 94 19.29 -15.31 -0.35
CA LYS A 94 19.56 -16.69 -0.76
C LYS A 94 18.81 -17.77 0.04
N LYS A 95 18.42 -17.47 1.30
CA LYS A 95 17.68 -18.40 2.19
C LYS A 95 16.19 -18.09 2.25
N ASP A 96 15.80 -16.87 1.88
CA ASP A 96 14.44 -16.36 2.00
C ASP A 96 13.95 -16.01 0.60
N LEU A 97 13.36 -17.01 -0.05
CA LEU A 97 12.78 -16.90 -1.38
C LEU A 97 11.44 -17.64 -1.43
N MET A 98 10.58 -17.20 -2.34
CA MET A 98 9.30 -17.83 -2.67
C MET A 98 9.29 -18.11 -4.17
N PRO A 99 9.22 -19.38 -4.60
CA PRO A 99 9.22 -19.74 -6.02
C PRO A 99 7.94 -19.28 -6.71
N GLU A 100 8.01 -19.11 -8.03
CA GLU A 100 6.82 -18.93 -8.87
C GLU A 100 5.80 -20.03 -8.61
N GLY A 101 4.50 -19.68 -8.62
CA GLY A 101 3.43 -20.61 -8.28
C GLY A 101 3.14 -20.74 -6.78
N THR A 102 3.91 -20.09 -5.90
CA THR A 102 3.56 -20.00 -4.46
C THR A 102 2.22 -19.29 -4.29
N SER A 103 1.33 -19.84 -3.47
CA SER A 103 0.03 -19.22 -3.20
C SER A 103 0.18 -17.88 -2.49
N TRP A 104 -0.75 -16.95 -2.72
CA TRP A 104 -0.76 -15.68 -2.00
C TRP A 104 -0.92 -15.88 -0.50
N VAL A 105 -1.70 -16.88 -0.07
CA VAL A 105 -1.91 -17.17 1.36
C VAL A 105 -0.60 -17.61 2.03
N ASP A 106 0.19 -18.44 1.36
CA ASP A 106 1.49 -18.89 1.88
C ASP A 106 2.51 -17.75 1.90
N LEU A 107 2.56 -16.95 0.83
CA LEU A 107 3.38 -15.73 0.75
C LEU A 107 3.06 -14.80 1.93
N ILE A 108 1.78 -14.51 2.15
CA ILE A 108 1.35 -13.60 3.22
C ILE A 108 1.70 -14.18 4.58
N SER A 109 1.44 -15.47 4.81
CA SER A 109 1.74 -16.14 6.07
C SER A 109 3.23 -16.09 6.40
N PHE A 110 4.08 -16.32 5.39
CA PHE A 110 5.54 -16.17 5.51
C PHE A 110 5.95 -14.74 5.89
N CYS A 111 5.40 -13.74 5.22
CA CYS A 111 5.74 -12.33 5.46
C CYS A 111 5.20 -11.81 6.80
N ILE A 112 4.08 -12.33 7.30
CA ILE A 112 3.58 -12.05 8.66
C ILE A 112 4.51 -12.68 9.71
N ALA A 113 4.97 -13.92 9.50
CA ALA A 113 5.92 -14.58 10.40
C ALA A 113 7.30 -13.90 10.40
N ARG A 114 7.66 -13.23 9.30
CA ARG A 114 8.92 -12.49 9.13
C ARG A 114 8.62 -11.05 8.72
N THR A 115 8.12 -10.29 9.70
CA THR A 115 7.57 -8.94 9.51
C THR A 115 8.45 -7.97 8.73
N LYS A 116 9.79 -8.14 8.74
CA LYS A 116 10.72 -7.36 7.91
C LYS A 116 10.44 -7.41 6.40
N TYR A 117 9.70 -8.41 5.91
CA TYR A 117 9.30 -8.53 4.49
C TYR A 117 7.85 -8.12 4.25
N SER A 118 7.12 -7.68 5.28
CA SER A 118 5.69 -7.39 5.16
C SER A 118 5.41 -6.21 4.23
N THR A 119 6.23 -5.16 4.23
CA THR A 119 5.99 -4.02 3.32
C THR A 119 6.18 -4.41 1.86
N ASP A 120 7.25 -5.18 1.55
CA ASP A 120 7.46 -5.74 0.22
C ASP A 120 6.32 -6.67 -0.21
N CYS A 121 5.80 -7.48 0.73
CA CYS A 121 4.67 -8.36 0.47
C CYS A 121 3.48 -7.58 -0.07
N ILE A 122 3.16 -6.43 0.53
CA ILE A 122 2.11 -5.54 0.02
C ILE A 122 2.42 -5.09 -1.42
N GLY A 123 3.66 -4.68 -1.68
CA GLY A 123 4.10 -4.31 -3.04
C GLY A 123 4.00 -5.45 -4.05
N ILE A 124 4.33 -6.67 -3.65
CA ILE A 124 4.16 -7.88 -4.45
C ILE A 124 2.68 -8.11 -4.72
N LEU A 125 1.82 -8.12 -3.71
CA LEU A 125 0.38 -8.33 -3.89
C LEU A 125 -0.25 -7.26 -4.80
N LEU A 126 0.15 -6.00 -4.69
CA LEU A 126 -0.33 -4.93 -5.59
C LEU A 126 0.13 -5.14 -7.04
N ARG A 127 1.35 -5.64 -7.25
CA ARG A 127 1.84 -6.03 -8.58
C ARG A 127 1.04 -7.20 -9.14
N GLU A 128 0.90 -8.26 -8.35
CA GLU A 128 0.17 -9.46 -8.77
C GLU A 128 -1.31 -9.12 -9.04
N MET A 129 -1.95 -8.30 -8.19
CA MET A 129 -3.32 -7.79 -8.40
C MET A 129 -3.50 -7.18 -9.79
N ARG A 130 -2.56 -6.31 -10.21
CA ARG A 130 -2.61 -5.69 -11.54
C ARG A 130 -2.53 -6.73 -12.66
N ALA A 131 -1.73 -7.78 -12.47
CA ALA A 131 -1.64 -8.88 -13.41
C ALA A 131 -2.92 -9.73 -13.46
N ILE A 132 -3.42 -10.21 -12.30
CA ILE A 132 -4.59 -11.10 -12.28
C ILE A 132 -5.85 -10.39 -12.76
N SER A 133 -6.04 -9.12 -12.38
CA SER A 133 -7.18 -8.32 -12.83
C SER A 133 -7.12 -7.95 -14.31
N SER A 134 -5.96 -8.09 -14.96
CA SER A 134 -5.82 -7.82 -16.40
C SER A 134 -5.97 -9.07 -17.27
N ALA A 135 -6.04 -10.26 -16.66
CA ALA A 135 -6.39 -11.49 -17.36
C ALA A 135 -7.83 -11.45 -17.88
N SER A 136 -8.13 -12.18 -18.97
CA SER A 136 -9.45 -12.18 -19.63
C SER A 136 -10.61 -12.58 -18.71
N ASP A 137 -10.33 -13.49 -17.79
CA ASP A 137 -11.23 -14.03 -16.77
C ASP A 137 -10.82 -13.59 -15.35
N GLY A 138 -10.02 -12.52 -15.27
CA GLY A 138 -9.51 -11.97 -14.03
C GLY A 138 -10.64 -11.48 -13.10
N PRO A 139 -10.52 -11.69 -11.77
CA PRO A 139 -11.49 -11.17 -10.82
C PRO A 139 -11.47 -9.64 -10.78
N PRO A 140 -12.61 -9.00 -10.47
CA PRO A 140 -12.63 -7.57 -10.28
C PRO A 140 -11.88 -7.18 -9.00
N CYS A 141 -10.98 -6.21 -9.10
CA CYS A 141 -10.17 -5.71 -7.98
C CYS A 141 -10.55 -4.29 -7.58
N LEU A 142 -10.52 -3.97 -6.29
CA LEU A 142 -10.76 -2.63 -5.76
C LEU A 142 -9.58 -2.17 -4.92
N LEU A 143 -8.90 -1.10 -5.34
CA LEU A 143 -7.92 -0.40 -4.54
C LEU A 143 -8.59 0.79 -3.83
N VAL A 144 -8.65 0.76 -2.51
CA VAL A 144 -9.20 1.86 -1.69
C VAL A 144 -8.08 2.57 -0.96
N ILE A 145 -7.98 3.89 -1.10
CA ILE A 145 -6.97 4.69 -0.38
C ILE A 145 -7.65 5.89 0.28
N ASP A 146 -7.72 5.90 1.61
CA ASP A 146 -8.23 7.03 2.39
C ASP A 146 -7.09 7.99 2.77
N GLY A 147 -7.11 9.21 2.21
CA GLY A 147 -6.08 10.22 2.44
C GLY A 147 -4.89 10.13 1.49
N VAL A 148 -5.13 9.90 0.20
CA VAL A 148 -4.09 9.68 -0.85
C VAL A 148 -3.06 10.81 -0.98
N ASN A 149 -3.44 12.01 -0.57
CA ASN A 149 -2.56 13.18 -0.58
C ASN A 149 -1.33 13.02 0.34
N PHE A 150 -1.30 12.05 1.24
CA PHE A 150 -0.10 11.76 2.04
C PHE A 150 1.15 11.48 1.19
N MET A 151 0.97 10.88 0.01
CA MET A 151 2.07 10.50 -0.91
C MET A 151 2.78 11.68 -1.56
N TRP A 152 2.15 12.86 -1.54
CA TRP A 152 2.72 14.11 -2.05
C TRP A 152 2.80 15.18 -0.95
N CYS A 153 2.64 14.78 0.31
CA CYS A 153 2.87 15.66 1.44
C CYS A 153 4.34 16.11 1.42
N ARG A 154 4.61 17.37 1.79
CA ARG A 154 5.98 17.91 1.81
C ARG A 154 6.93 17.20 2.77
N GLY A 155 6.40 16.43 3.74
CA GLY A 155 7.20 15.74 4.74
C GLY A 155 6.35 14.87 5.66
N THR A 156 7.02 14.10 6.51
CA THR A 156 6.40 13.35 7.61
C THR A 156 6.91 13.88 8.96
N LEU A 157 6.21 13.55 10.05
CA LEU A 157 6.68 13.75 11.42
C LEU A 157 7.64 12.62 11.87
N LEU A 158 7.91 11.65 11.00
CA LEU A 158 8.93 10.63 11.22
C LEU A 158 10.31 11.29 11.22
N LYS A 159 11.15 10.86 12.15
CA LYS A 159 12.55 11.25 12.20
C LYS A 159 13.41 10.04 11.88
N ASP A 160 14.27 10.22 10.91
CA ASP A 160 15.38 9.30 10.67
C ASP A 160 16.33 9.40 11.87
N LYS A 161 16.49 8.30 12.62
CA LYS A 161 17.37 8.29 13.80
C LYS A 161 18.84 8.42 13.42
N THR A 162 19.22 7.95 12.23
CA THR A 162 20.59 7.96 11.74
C THR A 162 20.96 9.33 11.20
N LEU A 163 20.10 9.91 10.38
CA LEU A 163 20.37 11.19 9.71
C LEU A 163 19.86 12.41 10.49
N ALA A 164 19.09 12.22 11.56
CA ALA A 164 18.44 13.27 12.36
C ALA A 164 17.55 14.23 11.54
N VAL A 165 17.18 13.85 10.32
CA VAL A 165 16.29 14.62 9.44
C VAL A 165 14.90 14.01 9.40
N ARG A 166 13.91 14.82 8.99
CA ARG A 166 12.56 14.32 8.73
C ARG A 166 12.55 13.45 7.50
N VAL A 167 11.82 12.34 7.55
CA VAL A 167 11.60 11.46 6.40
C VAL A 167 10.57 12.11 5.49
N THR A 168 10.85 12.15 4.19
CA THR A 168 9.86 12.57 3.18
C THR A 168 9.03 11.37 2.74
N PRO A 169 7.77 11.55 2.27
CA PRO A 169 6.96 10.43 1.81
C PRO A 169 7.60 9.60 0.69
N ASP A 170 8.41 10.22 -0.18
CA ASP A 170 9.18 9.53 -1.23
C ASP A 170 10.32 8.66 -0.71
N ARG A 171 10.58 8.64 0.60
CA ARG A 171 11.48 7.67 1.24
C ARG A 171 10.73 6.50 1.85
N LEU A 172 9.40 6.41 1.71
CA LEU A 172 8.62 5.30 2.24
C LEU A 172 8.35 4.28 1.12
N SER A 173 8.76 3.03 1.30
CA SER A 173 8.57 1.97 0.30
C SER A 173 7.11 1.75 -0.07
N ILE A 174 6.20 1.84 0.91
CA ILE A 174 4.76 1.74 0.68
C ILE A 174 4.25 2.81 -0.30
N VAL A 175 4.83 4.01 -0.28
CA VAL A 175 4.50 5.09 -1.24
C VAL A 175 4.92 4.69 -2.65
N HIS A 176 6.08 4.05 -2.82
CA HIS A 176 6.52 3.57 -4.13
C HIS A 176 5.56 2.51 -4.70
N HIS A 177 5.12 1.57 -3.85
CA HIS A 177 4.18 0.52 -4.24
C HIS A 177 2.81 1.09 -4.60
N LEU A 178 2.28 2.00 -3.79
CA LEU A 178 0.98 2.63 -4.02
C LEU A 178 0.99 3.53 -5.25
N LYS A 179 2.03 4.34 -5.46
CA LYS A 179 2.19 5.15 -6.70
C LYS A 179 2.19 4.28 -7.95
N ARG A 180 2.81 3.09 -7.91
CA ARG A 180 2.76 2.14 -9.02
C ARG A 180 1.35 1.59 -9.25
N ALA A 181 0.61 1.24 -8.19
CA ALA A 181 -0.76 0.74 -8.30
C ALA A 181 -1.75 1.82 -8.78
N LEU A 182 -1.51 3.07 -8.40
CA LEU A 182 -2.31 4.24 -8.76
C LEU A 182 -2.25 4.63 -10.23
N LYS A 183 -1.29 4.11 -11.01
CA LYS A 183 -1.24 4.33 -12.46
C LYS A 183 -2.50 3.88 -13.18
N GLY A 184 -3.26 2.95 -12.61
CA GLY A 184 -4.53 2.50 -13.18
C GLY A 184 -4.38 1.73 -14.50
N ASP A 185 -3.19 1.22 -14.80
CA ASP A 185 -2.88 0.45 -16.00
C ASP A 185 -3.29 -1.03 -15.89
N TRP A 186 -4.49 -1.28 -15.37
CA TRP A 186 -5.08 -2.60 -15.14
C TRP A 186 -6.59 -2.57 -15.45
N ARG A 187 -7.14 -3.67 -15.97
CA ARG A 187 -8.43 -3.66 -16.69
C ARG A 187 -9.65 -3.92 -15.81
N HIS A 188 -9.70 -5.06 -15.13
CA HIS A 188 -10.87 -5.44 -14.34
C HIS A 188 -10.77 -4.90 -12.92
N GLY A 189 -10.93 -3.58 -12.78
CA GLY A 189 -11.24 -3.03 -11.47
C GLY A 189 -11.17 -1.52 -11.36
N ALA A 190 -11.12 -1.05 -10.13
CA ALA A 190 -11.32 0.36 -9.81
C ALA A 190 -10.38 0.85 -8.72
N ILE A 191 -10.00 2.12 -8.82
CA ILE A 191 -9.31 2.87 -7.76
C ILE A 191 -10.33 3.85 -7.19
N VAL A 192 -10.58 3.74 -5.89
CA VAL A 192 -11.44 4.69 -5.17
C VAL A 192 -10.62 5.32 -4.06
N THR A 193 -10.58 6.65 -4.04
CA THR A 193 -9.71 7.36 -3.12
C THR A 193 -10.32 8.64 -2.60
N SER A 194 -9.85 9.08 -1.44
CA SER A 194 -10.19 10.36 -0.84
C SER A 194 -8.95 11.23 -0.64
N THR A 195 -9.17 12.53 -0.61
CA THR A 195 -8.24 13.46 0.06
C THR A 195 -8.67 13.68 1.50
N ASN A 196 -7.72 13.73 2.42
CA ASN A 196 -7.95 13.96 3.84
C ASN A 196 -7.00 15.08 4.33
N ILE A 197 -7.53 16.09 5.01
CA ILE A 197 -6.71 17.16 5.58
C ILE A 197 -5.71 16.65 6.63
N ARG A 198 -6.00 15.52 7.29
CA ARG A 198 -5.09 14.89 8.25
C ARG A 198 -3.89 14.27 7.55
N ALA A 199 -4.08 13.82 6.30
CA ALA A 199 -3.03 13.34 5.41
C ALA A 199 -2.23 14.48 4.75
N ALA A 200 -2.32 15.71 5.26
CA ALA A 200 -1.49 16.84 4.87
C ALA A 200 -0.66 17.34 6.06
N TRP A 201 0.44 18.02 5.76
CA TRP A 201 1.29 18.64 6.76
C TRP A 201 0.48 19.61 7.64
N PRO A 202 0.74 19.72 8.97
CA PRO A 202 -0.09 20.52 9.87
C PRO A 202 -0.38 21.96 9.42
N THR A 203 0.58 22.66 8.80
CA THR A 203 0.39 24.03 8.28
C THR A 203 -0.34 24.09 6.95
N ASP A 204 -0.49 22.97 6.25
CA ASP A 204 -1.03 22.89 4.89
C ASP A 204 -2.46 22.31 4.92
N ARG A 205 -3.20 22.65 5.99
CA ARG A 205 -4.58 22.16 6.26
C ARG A 205 -5.65 23.24 6.08
N GLU A 206 -5.29 24.36 5.45
CA GLU A 206 -6.16 25.55 5.33
C GLU A 206 -7.37 25.31 4.42
N LYS A 207 -7.21 24.51 3.36
CA LYS A 207 -8.27 24.18 2.39
C LYS A 207 -8.42 22.67 2.25
N TYR A 208 -9.66 22.23 2.02
CA TYR A 208 -10.00 20.81 1.86
C TYR A 208 -10.15 20.38 0.40
N THR A 209 -9.98 21.30 -0.56
CA THR A 209 -10.16 21.03 -1.99
C THR A 209 -9.03 20.13 -2.50
N PRO A 210 -9.32 19.15 -3.38
CA PRO A 210 -8.30 18.23 -3.90
C PRO A 210 -7.10 18.95 -4.55
N GLY A 211 -7.33 19.99 -5.34
CA GLY A 211 -6.25 20.75 -5.98
C GLY A 211 -5.31 21.46 -5.02
N TYR A 212 -5.77 21.79 -3.80
CA TYR A 212 -4.91 22.33 -2.76
C TYR A 212 -4.12 21.23 -2.06
N LEU A 213 -4.81 20.15 -1.63
CA LEU A 213 -4.19 19.07 -0.84
C LEU A 213 -3.21 18.21 -1.65
N LEU A 214 -3.42 18.05 -2.96
CA LEU A 214 -2.52 17.31 -3.86
C LEU A 214 -1.40 18.20 -4.42
N GLY A 215 -1.56 19.53 -4.35
CA GLY A 215 -0.61 20.49 -4.92
C GLY A 215 -0.50 20.40 -6.46
N LYS A 216 0.65 20.84 -6.98
CA LYS A 216 0.94 20.88 -8.43
C LYS A 216 1.43 19.56 -9.01
N ILE A 217 1.92 18.65 -8.17
CA ILE A 217 2.41 17.34 -8.61
C ILE A 217 1.17 16.47 -8.80
N ARG A 218 0.79 16.26 -10.06
CA ARG A 218 -0.38 15.45 -10.44
C ARG A 218 0.08 14.05 -10.88
N PHE A 219 -0.86 13.11 -10.84
CA PHE A 219 -0.74 11.70 -11.23
C PHE A 219 0.03 11.46 -12.52
#